data_AF-A0A701FM05-F1
#
_entry.id   AF-A0A701FM05-F1
#
_cell.length_a   1.000
_cell.length_b   1.000
_cell.length_c   1.000
_cell.angle_alpha   90.00
_cell.angle_beta   90.00
_cell.angle_gamma   90.00
#
_symmetry.space_group_name_H-M   'P 1'
#
loop_
_entity.id
_entity.type
_entity.pdbx_description
1 polymer ?
#
loop_
_entity_poly.entity_id
_entity_poly.type
_entity_poly.pdbx_seq_one_letter_code
_entity_poly.pdbx_strand_id
1 'polypeptide(L)'
;MNRKLLAGMVFGSLLSTGVASPAWAGTSTLDLKVKSTIEVGTCTAAIYDGTTQTNTIALGNVPVSQVVNYQSNAGKAFKIRFSDCSGLPNGKANLKIVKRANGCAGGNSNQAGFANSTAAASGGATATALELWTGSSAGQGTQFHCYTPDTTTQEINVSAATGSTTVDYDMSARLAMPSGKSLADIQAGSFLGETTFIISYN
;
A
#
# COMPACT_ATOMS: atom_id res chain seq x y z
N MET A 1 -72.22 34.38 -83.75
CA MET A 1 -72.04 32.92 -83.77
C MET A 1 -72.33 32.39 -82.37
N ASN A 2 -73.26 31.45 -82.30
CA ASN A 2 -73.62 30.51 -81.23
C ASN A 2 -74.26 31.02 -79.93
N ARG A 3 -75.32 30.29 -79.55
CA ARG A 3 -76.50 30.68 -78.77
C ARG A 3 -76.61 29.81 -77.51
N LYS A 4 -77.08 30.46 -76.43
CA LYS A 4 -78.03 30.00 -75.40
C LYS A 4 -77.64 28.94 -74.35
N LEU A 5 -78.03 29.31 -73.11
CA LEU A 5 -78.57 28.53 -71.99
C LEU A 5 -77.61 27.62 -71.20
N LEU A 6 -77.54 27.81 -69.87
CA LEU A 6 -77.85 26.82 -68.80
C LEU A 6 -77.04 26.99 -67.48
N ALA A 7 -77.78 26.76 -66.38
CA ALA A 7 -77.43 25.94 -65.20
C ALA A 7 -76.38 26.40 -64.16
N GLY A 8 -76.72 26.13 -62.89
CA GLY A 8 -75.94 25.16 -62.12
C GLY A 8 -75.24 25.65 -60.84
N MET A 9 -75.90 25.36 -59.71
CA MET A 9 -75.41 25.09 -58.34
C MET A 9 -73.92 24.71 -58.16
N VAL A 10 -73.27 25.15 -57.05
CA VAL A 10 -72.54 24.31 -56.04
C VAL A 10 -71.69 25.15 -55.02
N PHE A 11 -71.99 24.92 -53.72
CA PHE A 11 -71.18 24.84 -52.47
C PHE A 11 -70.41 26.03 -51.80
N GLY A 12 -70.60 26.11 -50.47
CA GLY A 12 -69.76 26.78 -49.44
C GLY A 12 -70.62 27.57 -48.43
N SER A 13 -70.54 27.49 -47.10
CA SER A 13 -69.51 26.94 -46.20
C SER A 13 -69.96 27.07 -44.71
N LEU A 14 -69.36 26.27 -43.82
CA LEU A 14 -69.11 26.41 -42.36
C LEU A 14 -70.24 26.55 -41.31
N LEU A 15 -70.23 25.64 -40.31
CA LEU A 15 -69.95 25.91 -38.87
C LEU A 15 -70.16 24.62 -38.04
N SER A 16 -69.08 23.94 -37.65
CA SER A 16 -69.08 22.81 -36.72
C SER A 16 -68.59 23.26 -35.33
N THR A 17 -69.30 22.82 -34.29
CA THR A 17 -69.06 23.09 -32.87
C THR A 17 -67.72 22.52 -32.39
N GLY A 18 -66.94 23.34 -31.69
CA GLY A 18 -65.62 22.99 -31.17
C GLY A 18 -65.70 22.05 -29.96
N VAL A 19 -64.99 20.92 -30.05
CA VAL A 19 -64.64 20.05 -28.92
C VAL A 19 -63.39 20.63 -28.24
N ALA A 20 -63.48 20.93 -26.95
CA ALA A 20 -62.29 21.26 -26.16
C ALA A 20 -61.49 19.98 -25.89
N SER A 21 -60.30 19.87 -26.47
CA SER A 21 -59.32 18.84 -26.11
C SER A 21 -58.67 19.20 -24.76
N PRO A 22 -58.39 18.23 -23.86
CA PRO A 22 -57.55 18.52 -22.70
C PRO A 22 -56.13 18.84 -23.17
N ALA A 23 -55.63 20.00 -22.75
CA ALA A 23 -54.26 20.42 -22.97
C ALA A 23 -53.28 19.50 -22.23
N TRP A 24 -52.12 19.34 -22.85
CA TRP A 24 -51.06 18.42 -22.52
C TRP A 24 -50.47 18.66 -21.14
N ALA A 25 -50.42 17.60 -20.32
CA ALA A 25 -49.43 17.48 -19.26
C ALA A 25 -48.65 16.19 -19.52
N GLY A 26 -47.73 16.25 -20.48
CA GLY A 26 -46.71 15.20 -20.61
C GLY A 26 -45.80 15.31 -19.40
N THR A 27 -45.89 14.35 -18.48
CA THR A 27 -44.88 14.16 -17.44
C THR A 27 -43.57 13.77 -18.13
N SER A 28 -42.59 14.67 -18.09
CA SER A 28 -41.24 14.36 -18.51
C SER A 28 -40.59 13.49 -17.43
N THR A 29 -40.42 12.20 -17.71
CA THR A 29 -39.64 11.28 -16.88
C THR A 29 -38.18 11.35 -17.30
N LEU A 30 -37.31 11.78 -16.38
CA LEU A 30 -35.86 11.79 -16.54
C LEU A 30 -35.28 10.51 -15.94
N ASP A 31 -34.71 9.65 -16.78
CA ASP A 31 -33.94 8.48 -16.35
C ASP A 31 -32.46 8.87 -16.15
N LEU A 32 -31.97 8.81 -14.92
CA LEU A 32 -30.55 8.98 -14.59
C LEU A 32 -29.89 7.60 -14.43
N LYS A 33 -29.07 7.20 -15.39
CA LYS A 33 -28.22 6.00 -15.29
C LYS A 33 -26.82 6.40 -14.82
N VAL A 34 -26.50 6.15 -13.55
CA VAL A 34 -25.16 6.36 -12.99
C VAL A 34 -24.36 5.06 -13.12
N LYS A 35 -23.19 5.15 -13.75
CA LYS A 35 -22.21 4.07 -13.83
C LYS A 35 -20.92 4.55 -13.17
N SER A 36 -20.52 3.90 -12.08
CA SER A 36 -19.28 4.20 -11.34
C SER A 36 -18.46 2.93 -11.19
N THR A 37 -17.14 3.08 -11.27
CA THR A 37 -16.19 2.08 -10.76
C THR A 37 -15.95 2.39 -9.29
N ILE A 38 -16.04 1.38 -8.42
CA ILE A 38 -15.72 1.53 -7.00
C ILE A 38 -14.28 1.04 -6.82
N GLU A 39 -13.39 1.96 -6.45
CA GLU A 39 -12.02 1.61 -6.07
C GLU A 39 -11.95 1.37 -4.57
N VAL A 40 -11.20 0.35 -4.16
CA VAL A 40 -10.88 0.15 -2.74
C VAL A 40 -9.98 1.28 -2.26
N GLY A 41 -10.20 1.74 -1.03
CA GLY A 41 -9.38 2.79 -0.44
C GLY A 41 -7.91 2.46 -0.35
N THR A 42 -7.11 3.50 -0.12
CA THR A 42 -5.65 3.40 0.02
C THR A 42 -5.13 4.45 0.99
N CYS A 43 -3.86 4.33 1.37
CA CYS A 43 -3.08 5.36 2.05
C CYS A 43 -1.81 5.65 1.25
N THR A 44 -1.24 6.84 1.46
CA THR A 44 0.17 7.09 1.21
C THR A 44 0.97 6.44 2.34
N ALA A 45 2.03 5.70 2.00
CA ALA A 45 2.94 5.09 2.97
C ALA A 45 4.39 5.41 2.61
N ALA A 46 5.17 5.88 3.58
CA ALA A 46 6.58 6.23 3.38
C ALA A 46 7.43 5.90 4.61
N ILE A 47 8.68 5.52 4.38
CA ILE A 47 9.64 5.24 5.45
C ILE A 47 10.30 6.55 5.89
N TYR A 48 10.42 6.72 7.21
CA TYR A 48 11.07 7.87 7.83
C TYR A 48 12.18 7.42 8.79
N ASP A 49 13.35 8.05 8.67
CA ASP A 49 14.43 8.01 9.65
C ASP A 49 14.38 9.30 10.47
N GLY A 50 13.85 9.20 11.69
CA GLY A 50 13.45 10.37 12.48
C GLY A 50 12.36 11.17 11.77
N THR A 51 12.70 12.37 11.30
CA THR A 51 11.80 13.27 10.55
C THR A 51 12.04 13.27 9.04
N THR A 52 13.02 12.49 8.56
CA THR A 52 13.44 12.51 7.15
C THR A 52 12.85 11.32 6.41
N GLN A 53 12.06 11.59 5.36
CA GLN A 53 11.60 10.55 4.44
C GLN A 53 12.79 9.95 3.68
N THR A 54 12.87 8.62 3.62
CA THR A 54 14.00 7.92 3.01
C THR A 54 13.59 6.56 2.46
N ASN A 55 14.38 6.03 1.52
CA ASN A 55 14.32 4.63 1.09
C ASN A 55 15.49 3.80 1.65
N THR A 56 16.28 4.37 2.56
CA THR A 56 17.50 3.77 3.10
C THR A 56 17.62 4.06 4.59
N ILE A 57 17.74 3.00 5.38
CA ILE A 57 18.04 3.09 6.82
C ILE A 57 19.52 2.76 7.03
N ALA A 58 20.32 3.81 7.24
CA ALA A 58 21.75 3.64 7.52
C ALA A 58 21.96 3.22 8.98
N LEU A 59 22.35 1.96 9.22
CA LEU A 59 22.73 1.48 10.56
C LEU A 59 24.08 2.04 11.04
N GLY A 60 24.87 2.61 10.13
CA GLY A 60 26.21 3.10 10.41
C GLY A 60 27.20 1.96 10.67
N ASN A 61 28.28 2.27 11.40
CA ASN A 61 29.27 1.29 11.78
C ASN A 61 28.75 0.47 12.97
N VAL A 62 28.41 -0.79 12.73
CA VAL A 62 27.99 -1.74 13.77
C VAL A 62 29.20 -2.59 14.17
N PRO A 63 29.69 -2.51 15.42
CA PRO A 63 30.78 -3.35 15.89
C PRO A 63 30.41 -4.83 15.87
N VAL A 64 31.38 -5.70 15.57
CA VAL A 64 31.19 -7.16 15.63
C VAL A 64 30.64 -7.60 16.99
N SER A 65 31.04 -6.95 18.09
CA SER A 65 30.51 -7.23 19.42
C SER A 65 28.99 -7.05 19.54
N GLN A 66 28.40 -6.08 18.82
CA GLN A 66 26.95 -5.87 18.77
C GLN A 66 26.24 -6.86 17.84
N VAL A 67 26.93 -7.38 16.82
CA VAL A 67 26.39 -8.44 15.96
C VAL A 67 26.34 -9.77 16.70
N VAL A 68 27.37 -10.08 17.50
CA VAL A 68 27.45 -11.36 18.23
C VAL A 68 26.66 -11.37 19.54
N ASN A 69 26.65 -10.24 20.26
CA ASN A 69 25.88 -10.06 21.50
C ASN A 69 24.63 -9.21 21.23
N TYR A 70 23.92 -9.55 20.16
CA TYR A 70 22.82 -8.77 19.61
C TYR A 70 21.64 -8.59 20.58
N GLN A 71 21.52 -9.42 21.63
CA GLN A 71 20.49 -9.29 22.66
C GLN A 71 20.53 -7.95 23.38
N SER A 72 21.72 -7.34 23.48
CA SER A 72 21.92 -6.00 24.06
C SER A 72 21.80 -4.86 23.03
N ASN A 73 21.69 -5.20 21.75
CA ASN A 73 21.60 -4.25 20.66
C ASN A 73 20.12 -3.95 20.33
N ALA A 74 19.65 -2.77 20.76
CA ALA A 74 18.31 -2.27 20.44
C ALA A 74 18.15 -1.90 18.95
N GLY A 75 19.25 -1.87 18.18
CA GLY A 75 19.23 -1.48 16.78
C GLY A 75 18.95 0.00 16.57
N LYS A 76 18.67 0.34 15.31
CA LYS A 76 18.25 1.69 14.90
C LYS A 76 16.75 1.73 14.72
N ALA A 77 16.09 2.68 15.39
CA ALA A 77 14.68 2.95 15.20
C ALA A 77 14.42 3.71 13.89
N PHE A 78 13.28 3.42 13.26
CA PHE A 78 12.71 4.14 12.13
C PHE A 78 11.20 3.96 12.15
N LYS A 79 10.46 4.56 11.21
CA LYS A 79 9.01 4.39 11.15
C LYS A 79 8.49 4.29 9.73
N ILE A 80 7.29 3.72 9.60
CA ILE A 80 6.46 3.88 8.41
C ILE A 80 5.36 4.86 8.75
N ARG A 81 5.25 5.94 7.98
CA ARG A 81 4.19 6.93 8.13
C ARG A 81 3.11 6.66 7.10
N PHE A 82 1.88 6.52 7.59
CA PHE A 82 0.66 6.49 6.81
C PHE A 82 0.00 7.87 6.82
N SER A 83 -0.41 8.35 5.66
CA SER A 83 -1.17 9.60 5.48
C SER A 83 -2.20 9.46 4.37
N ASP A 84 -3.11 10.43 4.29
CA ASP A 84 -4.09 10.54 3.21
C ASP A 84 -4.91 9.26 2.98
N CYS A 85 -5.17 8.51 4.06
CA CYS A 85 -5.99 7.32 4.02
C CYS A 85 -7.44 7.68 3.69
N SER A 86 -8.00 7.03 2.68
CA SER A 86 -9.39 7.27 2.27
C SER A 86 -9.99 6.01 1.67
N GLY A 87 -11.29 5.79 1.88
CA GLY A 87 -12.05 4.68 1.29
C GLY A 87 -11.75 3.29 1.86
N LEU A 88 -11.09 3.20 3.01
CA LEU A 88 -10.72 1.93 3.66
C LEU A 88 -11.91 1.34 4.44
N PRO A 89 -12.43 0.16 4.08
CA PRO A 89 -13.61 -0.42 4.73
C PRO A 89 -13.43 -0.66 6.23
N ASN A 90 -12.25 -1.14 6.65
CA ASN A 90 -11.93 -1.43 8.05
C ASN A 90 -10.88 -0.48 8.64
N GLY A 91 -10.39 0.49 7.87
CA GLY A 91 -9.38 1.45 8.32
C GLY A 91 -8.06 0.80 8.71
N LYS A 92 -7.70 -0.32 8.05
CA LYS A 92 -6.57 -1.16 8.42
C LYS A 92 -5.60 -1.34 7.25
N ALA A 93 -4.34 -1.54 7.60
CA ALA A 93 -3.27 -1.87 6.67
C ALA A 93 -2.52 -3.11 7.19
N ASN A 94 -2.24 -4.06 6.32
CA ASN A 94 -1.42 -5.24 6.61
C ASN A 94 -0.03 -5.04 6.02
N LEU A 95 0.97 -5.04 6.88
CA LEU A 95 2.37 -4.91 6.51
C LEU A 95 3.06 -6.27 6.57
N LYS A 96 3.72 -6.66 5.48
CA LYS A 96 4.72 -7.74 5.48
C LYS A 96 5.98 -7.30 4.75
N ILE A 97 7.11 -7.91 5.09
CA ILE A 97 8.40 -7.58 4.51
C ILE A 97 8.95 -8.83 3.84
N VAL A 98 9.30 -8.71 2.56
CA VAL A 98 9.82 -9.81 1.75
C VAL A 98 11.25 -9.53 1.31
N LYS A 99 12.00 -10.61 1.06
CA LYS A 99 13.36 -10.55 0.51
C LYS A 99 13.34 -10.07 -0.93
N ARG A 100 14.38 -9.35 -1.35
CA ARG A 100 14.67 -9.09 -2.76
C ARG A 100 15.63 -10.16 -3.31
N ALA A 101 16.87 -9.80 -3.64
CA ALA A 101 17.78 -10.66 -4.42
C ALA A 101 18.45 -11.77 -3.60
N ASN A 102 19.05 -11.46 -2.45
CA ASN A 102 19.99 -12.37 -1.78
C ASN A 102 19.36 -13.30 -0.74
N GLY A 103 18.03 -13.31 -0.66
CA GLY A 103 17.31 -14.29 0.14
C GLY A 103 17.37 -14.06 1.65
N CYS A 104 17.26 -15.15 2.41
CA CYS A 104 17.26 -15.13 3.87
C CYS A 104 18.60 -15.60 4.41
N ALA A 105 18.93 -15.16 5.61
CA ALA A 105 20.17 -15.53 6.27
C ALA A 105 20.18 -17.01 6.72
N GLY A 106 21.36 -17.45 7.14
CA GLY A 106 21.62 -18.82 7.58
C GLY A 106 22.08 -19.73 6.44
N GLY A 107 22.77 -20.83 6.78
CA GLY A 107 23.34 -21.75 5.78
C GLY A 107 22.31 -22.34 4.81
N ASN A 108 21.07 -22.54 5.28
CA ASN A 108 19.96 -23.07 4.49
C ASN A 108 19.02 -22.00 3.93
N SER A 109 19.37 -20.71 4.07
CA SER A 109 18.53 -19.59 3.63
C SER A 109 17.08 -19.62 4.12
N ASN A 110 16.87 -20.08 5.36
CA ASN A 110 15.54 -20.34 5.93
C ASN A 110 15.29 -19.61 7.27
N GLN A 111 16.14 -18.65 7.64
CA GLN A 111 16.01 -17.93 8.91
C GLN A 111 15.17 -16.65 8.78
N ALA A 112 14.87 -16.04 9.92
CA ALA A 112 14.12 -14.79 10.01
C ALA A 112 14.87 -13.60 9.41
N GLY A 113 16.19 -13.51 9.66
CA GLY A 113 17.01 -12.42 9.18
C GLY A 113 17.19 -12.42 7.66
N PHE A 114 17.35 -11.23 7.09
CA PHE A 114 17.63 -10.99 5.67
C PHE A 114 19.14 -11.11 5.42
N ALA A 115 19.50 -11.75 4.31
CA ALA A 115 20.90 -11.95 3.95
C ALA A 115 21.58 -10.66 3.48
N ASN A 116 22.91 -10.63 3.58
CA ASN A 116 23.72 -9.57 3.00
C ASN A 116 23.70 -9.65 1.48
N SER A 117 23.38 -8.55 0.81
CA SER A 117 23.45 -8.44 -0.64
C SER A 117 24.86 -8.20 -1.17
N THR A 118 25.81 -7.76 -0.34
CA THR A 118 27.22 -7.69 -0.76
C THR A 118 27.88 -9.05 -0.61
N ALA A 119 28.39 -9.60 -1.72
CA ALA A 119 29.12 -10.85 -1.70
C ALA A 119 30.40 -10.74 -0.86
N ALA A 120 30.76 -11.81 -0.15
CA ALA A 120 31.97 -11.87 0.68
C ALA A 120 33.25 -11.59 -0.13
N ALA A 121 33.33 -12.12 -1.36
CA ALA A 121 34.43 -11.88 -2.29
C ALA A 121 34.58 -10.40 -2.70
N SER A 122 33.51 -9.60 -2.54
CA SER A 122 33.49 -8.17 -2.81
C SER A 122 33.61 -7.31 -1.53
N GLY A 123 34.06 -7.91 -0.42
CA GLY A 123 34.20 -7.23 0.87
C GLY A 123 32.92 -7.20 1.72
N GLY A 124 31.93 -8.03 1.39
CA GLY A 124 30.71 -8.17 2.19
C GLY A 124 30.95 -8.87 3.52
N ALA A 125 30.28 -8.40 4.58
CA ALA A 125 30.28 -9.07 5.87
C ALA A 125 29.67 -10.47 5.78
N THR A 126 30.28 -11.43 6.47
CA THR A 126 29.80 -12.81 6.59
C THR A 126 29.16 -13.06 7.96
N ALA A 127 28.38 -14.15 8.07
CA ALA A 127 27.71 -14.56 9.31
C ALA A 127 26.97 -13.40 10.02
N THR A 128 26.36 -12.54 9.22
CA THR A 128 25.61 -11.36 9.67
C THR A 128 24.27 -11.35 8.92
N ALA A 129 23.19 -11.05 9.62
CA ALA A 129 21.85 -10.90 9.08
C ALA A 129 21.26 -9.56 9.49
N LEU A 130 20.42 -8.98 8.63
CA LEU A 130 19.56 -7.87 9.00
C LEU A 130 18.28 -8.42 9.62
N GLU A 131 17.98 -7.97 10.83
CA GLU A 131 16.69 -8.20 11.46
C GLU A 131 15.85 -6.94 11.41
N LEU A 132 14.57 -7.10 11.10
CA LEU A 132 13.56 -6.03 11.14
C LEU A 132 12.51 -6.40 12.17
N TRP A 133 12.14 -5.45 13.02
CA TRP A 133 11.28 -5.67 14.17
C TRP A 133 10.18 -4.63 14.22
N THR A 134 9.04 -5.01 14.80
CA THR A 134 8.03 -4.04 15.25
C THR A 134 8.53 -3.28 16.47
N GLY A 135 8.12 -2.02 16.60
CA GLY A 135 8.54 -1.14 17.68
C GLY A 135 9.95 -0.56 17.50
N SER A 136 10.25 0.48 18.27
CA SER A 136 11.49 1.26 18.18
C SER A 136 12.73 0.59 18.78
N SER A 137 12.63 -0.65 19.26
CA SER A 137 13.74 -1.41 19.84
C SER A 137 13.70 -2.88 19.42
N ALA A 138 14.75 -3.30 18.73
CA ALA A 138 14.88 -4.66 18.23
C ALA A 138 14.95 -5.66 19.38
N GLY A 139 14.31 -6.82 19.20
CA GLY A 139 14.22 -7.88 20.22
C GLY A 139 13.10 -7.73 21.25
N GLN A 140 12.38 -6.60 21.27
CA GLN A 140 11.24 -6.39 22.18
C GLN A 140 9.87 -6.58 21.50
N GLY A 141 9.79 -6.38 20.18
CA GLY A 141 8.59 -6.59 19.38
C GLY A 141 8.58 -7.93 18.64
N THR A 142 7.77 -8.00 17.58
CA THR A 142 7.72 -9.13 16.66
C THR A 142 8.80 -8.96 15.60
N GLN A 143 9.65 -9.97 15.39
CA GLN A 143 10.57 -9.99 14.27
C GLN A 143 9.83 -10.31 12.98
N PHE A 144 10.06 -9.55 11.90
CA PHE A 144 9.61 -9.93 10.57
C PHE A 144 10.47 -11.09 10.04
N HIS A 145 9.82 -12.10 9.47
CA HIS A 145 10.48 -13.33 9.06
C HIS A 145 10.73 -13.36 7.55
N CYS A 146 11.99 -13.35 7.13
CA CYS A 146 12.35 -13.39 5.72
C CYS A 146 11.83 -14.66 5.01
N TYR A 147 11.98 -15.85 5.62
CA TYR A 147 11.62 -17.12 4.99
C TYR A 147 10.11 -17.40 4.95
N THR A 148 9.38 -17.00 5.99
CA THR A 148 7.92 -17.16 6.13
C THR A 148 7.26 -15.81 6.37
N PRO A 149 7.31 -14.87 5.41
CA PRO A 149 6.89 -13.48 5.64
C PRO A 149 5.43 -13.37 6.08
N ASP A 150 4.56 -14.24 5.54
CA ASP A 150 3.13 -14.24 5.86
C ASP A 150 2.84 -14.55 7.34
N THR A 151 3.70 -15.32 8.03
CA THR A 151 3.52 -15.65 9.45
C THR A 151 3.83 -14.48 10.39
N THR A 152 4.37 -13.38 9.84
CA THR A 152 4.76 -12.18 10.61
C THR A 152 4.10 -10.92 10.07
N THR A 153 3.03 -11.06 9.28
CA THR A 153 2.21 -9.93 8.82
C THR A 153 1.66 -9.16 10.01
N GLN A 154 1.79 -7.84 9.99
CA GLN A 154 1.33 -6.95 11.05
C GLN A 154 0.11 -6.16 10.57
N GLU A 155 -0.98 -6.23 11.32
CA GLU A 155 -2.17 -5.39 11.10
C GLU A 155 -1.98 -4.05 11.82
N ILE A 156 -2.19 -2.95 11.10
CA ILE A 156 -1.96 -1.58 11.55
C ILE A 156 -3.27 -0.82 11.43
N ASN A 157 -3.73 -0.19 12.50
CA ASN A 157 -4.87 0.70 12.45
C ASN A 157 -4.44 2.05 11.86
N VAL A 158 -4.95 2.37 10.66
CA VAL A 158 -4.65 3.60 9.91
C VAL A 158 -5.89 4.50 9.77
N SER A 159 -6.99 4.18 10.46
CA SER A 159 -8.25 4.93 10.39
C SER A 159 -8.11 6.41 10.74
N ALA A 160 -7.13 6.78 11.57
CA ALA A 160 -6.86 8.15 11.96
C ALA A 160 -6.03 8.94 10.95
N ALA A 161 -5.37 8.29 9.98
CA ALA A 161 -4.47 8.93 9.02
C ALA A 161 -5.24 9.60 7.86
N THR A 162 -6.26 10.40 8.17
CA THR A 162 -7.13 11.07 7.19
C THR A 162 -6.82 12.57 7.13
N GLY A 163 -7.02 13.17 5.96
CA GLY A 163 -6.71 14.59 5.75
C GLY A 163 -5.25 14.88 6.07
N SER A 164 -4.99 15.88 6.93
CA SER A 164 -3.63 16.24 7.37
C SER A 164 -3.08 15.39 8.52
N THR A 165 -3.85 14.42 9.04
CA THR A 165 -3.42 13.57 10.16
C THR A 165 -2.61 12.39 9.65
N THR A 166 -1.57 12.01 10.40
CA THR A 166 -0.69 10.89 10.06
C THR A 166 -0.69 9.83 11.16
N VAL A 167 -0.52 8.57 10.78
CA VAL A 167 -0.26 7.47 11.71
C VAL A 167 1.15 6.95 11.49
N ASP A 168 1.95 6.94 12.55
CA ASP A 168 3.30 6.40 12.54
C ASP A 168 3.29 4.97 13.09
N TYR A 169 3.90 4.05 12.34
CA TYR A 169 4.17 2.68 12.77
C TYR A 169 5.67 2.53 13.05
N ASP A 170 6.01 2.46 14.34
CA ASP A 170 7.41 2.37 14.78
C ASP A 170 8.02 1.00 14.48
N MET A 171 9.27 1.03 14.04
CA MET A 171 10.05 -0.14 13.64
C MET A 171 11.50 0.01 14.07
N SER A 172 12.23 -1.10 14.05
CA SER A 172 13.66 -1.10 14.33
C SER A 172 14.40 -2.12 13.47
N ALA A 173 15.65 -1.80 13.18
CA ALA A 173 16.55 -2.60 12.36
C ALA A 173 17.86 -2.84 13.11
N ARG A 174 18.36 -4.07 13.12
CA ARG A 174 19.71 -4.36 13.64
C ARG A 174 20.41 -5.41 12.81
N LEU A 175 21.73 -5.46 12.95
CA LEU A 175 22.52 -6.60 12.51
C LEU A 175 22.66 -7.60 13.65
N ALA A 176 22.47 -8.87 13.34
CA ALA A 176 22.60 -9.97 14.29
C ALA A 176 23.31 -11.16 13.65
N MET A 177 23.94 -12.00 14.46
CA MET A 177 24.50 -13.26 14.01
C MET A 177 23.37 -14.26 13.69
N PRO A 178 23.30 -14.84 12.47
CA PRO A 178 22.32 -15.88 12.15
C PRO A 178 22.54 -17.13 13.02
N SER A 179 21.47 -17.85 13.34
CA SER A 179 21.54 -19.08 14.13
C SER A 179 22.46 -20.12 13.49
N GLY A 180 23.22 -20.85 14.31
CA GLY A 180 24.17 -21.87 13.84
C GLY A 180 25.47 -21.30 13.26
N LYS A 181 25.71 -20.00 13.40
CA LYS A 181 27.01 -19.37 13.17
C LYS A 181 27.74 -19.13 14.50
N SER A 182 29.04 -18.88 14.40
CA SER A 182 29.93 -18.60 15.51
C SER A 182 30.80 -17.36 15.22
N LEU A 183 31.53 -16.89 16.23
CA LEU A 183 32.48 -15.79 16.07
C LEU A 183 33.54 -16.07 14.99
N ALA A 184 33.93 -17.34 14.82
CA ALA A 184 34.91 -17.73 13.80
C ALA A 184 34.38 -17.59 12.36
N ASP A 185 33.05 -17.56 12.18
CA ASP A 185 32.42 -17.37 10.87
C ASP A 185 32.26 -15.90 10.48
N ILE A 186 32.48 -14.98 11.43
CA ILE A 186 32.31 -13.55 11.19
C ILE A 186 33.56 -12.96 10.56
N GLN A 187 33.33 -12.38 9.39
CA GLN A 187 34.24 -11.46 8.74
C GLN A 187 33.55 -10.11 8.66
N ALA A 188 34.25 -9.07 9.14
CA ALA A 188 33.78 -7.70 8.99
C ALA A 188 33.80 -7.29 7.51
N GLY A 189 32.85 -6.43 7.13
CA GLY A 189 32.70 -5.99 5.76
C GLY A 189 31.47 -5.12 5.58
N SER A 190 31.16 -4.77 4.34
CA SER A 190 29.94 -4.03 4.02
C SER A 190 28.71 -4.91 4.19
N PHE A 191 27.61 -4.31 4.61
CA PHE A 191 26.31 -4.97 4.67
C PHE A 191 25.27 -4.15 3.90
N LEU A 192 24.54 -4.81 3.00
CA LEU A 192 23.39 -4.23 2.31
C LEU A 192 22.20 -5.19 2.43
N GLY A 193 21.16 -4.81 3.16
CA GLY A 193 19.94 -5.59 3.27
C GLY A 193 18.88 -5.06 2.30
N GLU A 194 18.61 -5.78 1.22
CA GLU A 194 17.57 -5.39 0.26
C GLU A 194 16.24 -6.10 0.54
N THR A 195 15.25 -5.33 0.96
CA THR A 195 13.91 -5.83 1.27
C THR A 195 12.85 -5.06 0.47
N THR A 196 11.63 -5.58 0.50
CA THR A 196 10.43 -4.93 -0.03
C THR A 196 9.34 -4.98 1.01
N PHE A 197 8.80 -3.81 1.34
CA PHE A 197 7.65 -3.67 2.23
C PHE A 197 6.39 -3.78 1.37
N ILE A 198 5.54 -4.75 1.66
CA ILE A 198 4.26 -4.95 1.00
C ILE A 198 3.18 -4.54 1.99
N ILE A 199 2.38 -3.55 1.57
CA ILE A 199 1.26 -3.03 2.33
C ILE A 199 -0.01 -3.35 1.54
N SER A 200 -0.94 -4.08 2.15
CA SER A 200 -2.29 -4.26 1.64
C SER A 200 -3.30 -3.58 2.56
N TYR A 201 -4.41 -3.13 2.00
CA TYR A 201 -5.41 -2.34 2.71
C TYR A 201 -6.73 -3.08 2.83
N ASN A 202 -7.40 -2.95 3.97
CA ASN A 202 -8.69 -3.56 4.23
C ASN A 202 -9.62 -2.70 5.09
#